data_AF-A0A2S7ENK9-F1
#
_entry.id   AF-A0A2S7ENK9-F1
#
_cell.length_a   1.000
_cell.length_b   1.000
_cell.length_c   1.000
_cell.angle_alpha   90.00
_cell.angle_beta   90.00
_cell.angle_gamma   90.00
#
_symmetry.space_group_name_H-M   'P 1'
#
loop_
_entity.id
_entity.type
_entity.pdbx_description
1 polymer ?
#
loop_
_entity_poly.entity_id
_entity_poly.type
_entity_poly.pdbx_seq_one_letter_code
_entity_poly.pdbx_strand_id
1 'polypeptide(L)'
;MHGDLQHIVGKSRDAERGGFGVLSTGEKLAVALVLNRFDWLTQMGYTIAEAIERIGTSWTALIPDAAKQLEGDFDSLQAKLRDNAAESLDALMRERDSTNDYSP
;
A
#
# COMPACT_ATOMS: atom_id res chain seq x y z
N MET A 1 19.13 -5.04 13.34
CA MET A 1 18.84 -4.63 11.96
C MET A 1 17.49 -5.19 11.46
N HIS A 2 16.44 -5.24 12.32
CA HIS A 2 15.06 -5.60 11.90
C HIS A 2 14.09 -4.42 11.97
N GLY A 3 14.52 -3.30 12.55
CA GLY A 3 13.70 -2.08 12.69
C GLY A 3 13.54 -1.33 11.37
N ASP A 4 14.58 -1.30 10.54
CA ASP A 4 14.60 -0.50 9.31
C ASP A 4 13.62 -1.02 8.24
N LEU A 5 13.47 -2.34 8.12
CA LEU A 5 12.52 -2.96 7.19
C LEU A 5 11.06 -2.68 7.59
N GLN A 6 10.71 -2.92 8.86
CA GLN A 6 9.35 -2.66 9.35
C GLN A 6 9.01 -1.16 9.29
N HIS A 7 10.00 -0.30 9.52
CA HIS A 7 9.83 1.14 9.42
C HIS A 7 9.57 1.57 7.97
N ILE A 8 10.32 1.05 6.99
CA ILE A 8 10.06 1.25 5.55
C ILE A 8 8.64 0.79 5.18
N VAL A 9 8.25 -0.42 5.56
CA VAL A 9 6.95 -0.99 5.19
C VAL A 9 5.81 -0.16 5.78
N GLY A 10 5.94 0.25 7.05
CA GLY A 10 4.97 1.12 7.71
C GLY A 10 4.84 2.49 7.02
N LYS A 11 5.96 3.12 6.66
CA LYS A 11 5.96 4.41 5.95
C LYS A 11 5.42 4.31 4.53
N SER A 12 5.75 3.24 3.81
CA SER A 12 5.21 2.99 2.47
C SER A 12 3.69 2.84 2.49
N ARG A 13 3.17 2.09 3.47
CA ARG A 13 1.73 1.88 3.64
C ARG A 13 0.98 3.17 3.99
N ASP A 14 1.58 4.02 4.83
CA ASP A 14 1.03 5.34 5.16
C ASP A 14 1.01 6.25 3.92
N ALA A 15 2.10 6.23 3.15
CA ALA A 15 2.22 7.03 1.94
C ALA A 15 1.25 6.63 0.83
N GLU A 16 0.94 5.34 0.72
CA GLU A 16 -0.06 4.84 -0.22
C GLU A 16 -1.49 5.30 0.15
N ARG A 17 -1.79 5.42 1.45
CA ARG A 17 -3.10 5.86 1.94
C ARG A 17 -3.29 7.38 1.96
N GLY A 18 -2.22 8.17 2.08
CA GLY A 18 -2.32 9.62 2.32
C GLY A 18 -1.29 10.50 1.61
N GLY A 19 -0.41 9.92 0.78
CA GLY A 19 0.71 10.63 0.13
C GLY A 19 1.94 10.78 1.02
N PHE A 20 2.97 11.46 0.52
CA PHE A 20 4.21 11.70 1.29
C PHE A 20 3.93 12.58 2.52
N GLY A 21 3.72 11.97 3.69
CA GLY A 21 3.63 12.68 4.96
C GLY A 21 4.97 13.34 5.36
N VAL A 22 5.29 13.31 6.66
CA VAL A 22 6.50 13.94 7.24
C VAL A 22 7.76 13.06 7.05
N LEU A 23 7.94 12.51 5.86
CA LEU A 23 9.07 11.63 5.54
C LEU A 23 10.33 12.44 5.19
N SER A 24 11.50 11.93 5.56
CA SER A 24 12.78 12.45 5.08
C SER A 24 12.93 12.19 3.59
N THR A 25 13.72 13.00 2.88
CA THR A 25 13.92 12.84 1.43
C THR A 25 14.39 11.42 1.06
N GLY A 26 15.28 10.81 1.85
CA GLY A 26 15.71 9.41 1.64
C GLY A 26 14.57 8.40 1.83
N GLU A 27 13.70 8.60 2.81
CA GLU A 27 12.54 7.74 3.05
C GLU A 27 11.52 7.86 1.91
N LYS A 28 11.28 9.07 1.39
CA LYS A 28 10.39 9.29 0.23
C LYS A 28 10.89 8.54 -1.01
N LEU A 29 12.20 8.57 -1.25
CA LEU A 29 12.82 7.86 -2.37
C LEU A 29 12.70 6.34 -2.20
N ALA A 30 12.96 5.83 -0.99
CA ALA A 30 12.80 4.40 -0.69
C ALA A 30 11.36 3.94 -0.89
N VAL A 31 10.38 4.69 -0.36
CA VAL A 31 8.95 4.41 -0.51
C VAL A 31 8.54 4.44 -1.99
N ALA A 32 8.99 5.44 -2.75
CA ALA A 32 8.67 5.52 -4.18
C ALA A 32 9.23 4.34 -4.98
N LEU A 33 10.42 3.84 -4.63
CA LEU A 33 11.00 2.65 -5.26
C LEU A 33 10.27 1.38 -4.86
N VAL A 34 9.91 1.21 -3.57
CA VAL A 34 9.18 0.06 -3.05
C VAL A 34 7.77 -0.04 -3.65
N LEU A 35 7.08 1.10 -3.81
CA LEU A 35 5.74 1.17 -4.43
C LEU A 35 5.79 1.24 -5.97
N ASN A 36 6.98 1.16 -6.57
CA ASN A 36 7.20 1.29 -8.01
C ASN A 36 6.57 2.57 -8.62
N ARG A 37 6.56 3.68 -7.86
CA ARG A 37 5.98 4.98 -8.26
C ARG A 37 7.03 5.88 -8.87
N PHE A 38 7.36 5.65 -10.14
CA PHE A 38 8.28 6.50 -10.89
C PHE A 38 7.78 7.95 -11.01
N ASP A 39 6.47 8.18 -11.09
CA ASP A 39 5.88 9.52 -11.11
C ASP A 39 6.26 10.35 -9.89
N TRP A 40 6.43 9.69 -8.75
CA TRP A 40 6.81 10.36 -7.50
C TRP A 40 8.29 10.73 -7.47
N LEU A 41 9.15 9.85 -7.98
CA LEU A 41 10.57 10.17 -8.17
C LEU A 41 10.74 11.38 -9.09
N THR A 42 9.99 11.39 -10.20
CA THR A 42 10.02 12.46 -11.19
C THR A 42 9.48 13.78 -10.62
N GLN A 43 8.40 13.74 -9.84
CA GLN A 43 7.89 14.93 -9.13
C GLN A 43 8.91 15.52 -8.15
N MET A 44 9.74 14.67 -7.53
CA MET A 44 10.82 15.12 -6.65
C MET A 44 12.09 15.52 -7.41
N GLY A 45 12.11 15.36 -8.74
CA GLY A 45 13.27 15.69 -9.58
C GLY A 45 14.41 14.67 -9.50
N TYR A 46 14.13 13.44 -9.08
CA TYR A 46 15.14 12.38 -8.95
C TYR A 46 14.97 11.31 -10.02
N THR A 47 16.09 10.85 -10.56
CA THR A 47 16.13 9.62 -11.36
C THR A 47 16.17 8.37 -10.47
N ILE A 48 15.87 7.20 -11.05
CA ILE A 48 15.97 5.91 -10.35
C ILE A 48 17.40 5.67 -9.83
N ALA A 49 18.41 6.02 -10.63
CA ALA A 49 19.81 5.85 -10.27
C ALA A 49 20.20 6.75 -9.09
N GLU A 50 19.81 8.03 -9.11
CA GLU A 50 20.05 8.93 -7.98
C GLU A 50 19.28 8.51 -6.74
N ALA A 51 18.05 8.02 -6.89
CA ALA A 51 17.27 7.51 -5.77
C ALA A 51 17.98 6.35 -5.08
N ILE A 52 18.49 5.38 -5.86
CA ILE A 52 19.28 4.23 -5.39
C ILE A 52 20.55 4.69 -4.68
N GLU A 53 21.29 5.63 -5.28
CA GLU A 53 22.51 6.17 -4.68
C GLU A 53 22.21 6.86 -3.33
N ARG A 54 21.12 7.61 -3.26
CA ARG A 54 20.73 8.42 -2.09
C ARG A 54 20.30 7.57 -0.89
N ILE A 55 19.55 6.49 -1.12
CA ILE A 55 19.09 5.60 -0.05
C ILE A 55 20.19 4.63 0.41
N GLY A 56 21.18 4.38 -0.45
CA GLY A 56 22.33 3.56 -0.15
C GLY A 56 22.05 2.05 -0.23
N THR A 57 23.15 1.30 -0.35
CA THR A 57 23.16 -0.15 -0.65
C THR A 57 22.39 -0.98 0.38
N SER A 58 22.49 -0.63 1.67
CA SER A 58 21.78 -1.32 2.76
C SER A 58 20.26 -1.25 2.63
N TRP A 59 19.71 -0.12 2.17
CA TRP A 59 18.27 0.04 2.00
C TRP A 59 17.80 -0.53 0.66
N THR A 60 18.55 -0.36 -0.43
CA THR A 60 18.23 -1.00 -1.72
C THR A 60 18.12 -2.52 -1.63
N ALA A 61 18.94 -3.16 -0.80
CA ALA A 61 18.87 -4.61 -0.60
C ALA A 61 17.55 -5.07 0.03
N LEU A 62 16.86 -4.18 0.75
CA LEU A 62 15.60 -4.45 1.44
C LEU A 62 14.37 -4.13 0.58
N ILE A 63 14.52 -3.33 -0.49
CA ILE A 63 13.43 -2.97 -1.41
C ILE A 63 12.67 -4.18 -1.95
N PRO A 64 13.33 -5.22 -2.53
CA PRO A 64 12.58 -6.34 -3.11
C PRO A 64 11.79 -7.15 -2.07
N ASP A 65 12.29 -7.22 -0.83
CA ASP A 65 11.60 -7.90 0.26
C ASP A 65 10.41 -7.08 0.76
N ALA A 66 10.61 -5.77 0.96
CA ALA A 66 9.55 -4.83 1.34
C ALA A 66 8.44 -4.73 0.27
N ALA A 67 8.80 -4.72 -1.02
CA ALA A 67 7.84 -4.71 -2.13
C ALA A 67 6.96 -5.97 -2.11
N LYS A 68 7.58 -7.17 -2.00
CA LYS A 68 6.83 -8.43 -1.89
C LYS A 68 5.90 -8.46 -0.67
N GLN A 69 6.36 -7.93 0.46
CA GLN A 69 5.56 -7.90 1.69
C GLN A 69 4.35 -6.97 1.54
N LEU A 70 4.51 -5.82 0.88
CA LEU A 70 3.42 -4.90 0.61
C LEU A 70 2.44 -5.44 -0.42
N GLU A 71 2.90 -6.05 -1.51
CA GLU A 71 2.01 -6.72 -2.48
C GLU A 71 1.15 -7.79 -1.81
N GLY A 72 1.76 -8.62 -0.94
CA GLY A 72 1.01 -9.63 -0.18
C GLY A 72 0.01 -9.05 0.83
N ASP A 73 0.34 -7.94 1.49
CA ASP A 73 -0.58 -7.25 2.41
C ASP A 73 -1.73 -6.57 1.64
N PHE A 74 -1.44 -6.04 0.45
CA PHE A 74 -2.43 -5.40 -0.42
C PHE A 74 -3.42 -6.40 -1.00
N ASP A 75 -2.94 -7.55 -1.47
CA ASP A 75 -3.78 -8.66 -1.94
C ASP A 75 -4.69 -9.17 -0.81
N SER A 76 -4.14 -9.35 0.40
CA SER A 76 -4.92 -9.76 1.57
C SER A 76 -5.96 -8.71 1.99
N LEU A 77 -5.62 -7.42 1.91
CA LEU A 77 -6.57 -6.34 2.23
C LEU A 77 -7.69 -6.24 1.19
N GLN A 78 -7.35 -6.41 -0.09
CA GLN A 78 -8.31 -6.41 -1.19
C GLN A 78 -9.25 -7.62 -1.11
N ALA A 79 -8.73 -8.81 -0.78
CA ALA A 79 -9.53 -10.00 -0.49
C ALA A 79 -10.52 -9.73 0.64
N LYS A 80 -10.05 -9.22 1.80
CA LYS A 80 -10.91 -8.87 2.94
C LYS A 80 -12.00 -7.85 2.59
N LEU A 81 -11.68 -6.85 1.76
CA LEU A 81 -12.66 -5.87 1.29
C LEU A 81 -13.72 -6.53 0.39
N ARG A 82 -13.32 -7.47 -0.47
CA ARG A 82 -14.23 -8.23 -1.33
C ARG A 82 -15.15 -9.14 -0.52
N ASP A 83 -14.62 -9.83 0.48
CA ASP A 83 -15.40 -10.68 1.39
C ASP A 83 -16.43 -9.84 2.17
N ASN A 84 -16.01 -8.74 2.80
CA ASN A 84 -16.91 -7.83 3.50
C ASN A 84 -18.00 -7.25 2.56
N ALA A 85 -17.64 -6.93 1.31
CA ALA A 85 -18.60 -6.43 0.32
C ALA A 85 -19.62 -7.51 -0.09
N ALA A 86 -19.18 -8.77 -0.21
CA ALA A 86 -20.06 -9.89 -0.52
C ALA A 86 -21.06 -10.17 0.62
N GLU A 87 -20.59 -10.15 1.88
CA GLU A 87 -21.46 -10.29 3.05
C GLU A 87 -22.48 -9.15 3.16
N SER A 88 -22.05 -7.93 2.86
CA SER A 88 -22.94 -6.76 2.86
C SER A 88 -24.01 -6.85 1.78
N LEU A 89 -23.67 -7.37 0.59
CA LEU A 89 -24.63 -7.58 -0.49
C LEU A 89 -25.62 -8.70 -0.16
N ASP A 90 -25.16 -9.80 0.44
CA ASP A 90 -26.03 -10.91 0.88
C ASP A 90 -27.05 -10.42 1.93
N ALA A 91 -26.59 -9.62 2.91
CA ALA A 91 -27.47 -9.04 3.92
C ALA A 91 -28.56 -8.15 3.31
N LEU A 92 -28.21 -7.31 2.32
CA LEU A 92 -29.16 -6.46 1.61
C LEU A 92 -30.16 -7.26 0.75
N MET A 93 -29.69 -8.32 0.08
CA MET A 93 -30.57 -9.22 -0.68
C MET A 93 -31.59 -9.90 0.24
N ARG A 94 -31.14 -10.38 1.41
CA ARG A 94 -31.99 -11.01 2.43
C ARG A 94 -33.04 -10.06 3.00
N GLU A 95 -32.67 -8.80 3.22
CA GLU A 95 -33.59 -7.75 3.67
C GLU A 95 -34.62 -7.38 2.60
N ARG A 96 -34.21 -7.33 1.32
CA ARG A 96 -35.12 -7.11 0.18
C ARG A 96 -36.13 -8.25 0.01
N ASP A 97 -35.70 -9.50 0.13
CA ASP A 97 -36.61 -10.65 0.04
C ASP A 97 -37.57 -10.72 1.23
N SER A 98 -37.15 -10.27 2.42
CA SER A 98 -38.02 -10.20 3.60
C SER A 98 -39.05 -9.06 3.52
N THR A 99 -38.73 -7.96 2.84
CA THR A 99 -39.64 -6.83 2.63
C THR A 99 -40.62 -7.06 1.47
N ASN A 100 -40.26 -7.91 0.51
CA ASN A 100 -41.13 -8.27 -0.62
C ASN A 100 -42.19 -9.34 -0.29
N ASP A 101 -42.06 -10.04 0.84
CA ASP A 101 -43.07 -10.98 1.37
C ASP A 101 -44.22 -10.24 2.10
N TYR A 102 -44.00 -8.98 2.50
CA TYR A 102 -45.04 -8.06 2.99
C TYR A 102 -45.63 -7.25 1.82
N SER A 103 -46.42 -7.90 0.96
CA SER A 103 -47.40 -7.22 0.11
C SER A 103 -48.75 -7.95 0.19
N PRO A 104 -49.83 -7.28 0.61
CA PRO A 104 -51.16 -7.86 0.74
C PRO A 104 -51.84 -8.15 -0.60
#